data_AF-A0A150V6T6-F1
#
_entry.id   AF-A0A150V6T6-F1
#
_cell.length_a   1.000
_cell.length_b   1.000
_cell.length_c   1.000
_cell.angle_alpha   90.00
_cell.angle_beta   90.00
_cell.angle_gamma   90.00
#
_symmetry.space_group_name_H-M   'P 1'
#
loop_
_entity.id
_entity.type
_entity.pdbx_description
1 polymer ?
#
loop_
_entity_poly.entity_id
_entity_poly.type
_entity_poly.pdbx_seq_one_letter_code
_entity_poly.pdbx_strand_id
1 'polypeptide(L)'
;MEALTVVALQSKTVAGLLDRIADGHSTLPTCTRILAHTIGRRKVITVLSPPNSGLATEVEAQRLLIPDLIGTKTYDIVHTWTDKELEDGTLNPNPDHMVAKSGLISIQLGIDNMRKCVSGANIVISL
;
A
#
# COMPACT_ATOMS: atom_id res chain seq x y z
N MET A 1 -3.28 20.15 -9.58
CA MET A 1 -2.42 19.39 -8.64
C MET A 1 -1.44 18.50 -9.41
N GLU A 2 -1.92 17.67 -10.35
CA GLU A 2 -1.11 16.82 -11.24
C GLU A 2 0.08 17.55 -11.91
N ALA A 3 -0.17 18.70 -12.55
CA ALA A 3 0.87 19.46 -13.26
C ALA A 3 2.02 19.94 -12.34
N LEU A 4 1.72 20.31 -11.09
CA LEU A 4 2.73 20.73 -10.11
C LEU A 4 3.59 19.54 -9.68
N THR A 5 2.98 18.37 -9.48
CA THR A 5 3.69 17.14 -9.15
C THR A 5 4.61 16.71 -10.28
N VAL A 6 4.15 16.79 -11.53
CA VAL A 6 4.99 16.49 -12.70
C VAL A 6 6.20 17.42 -12.75
N VAL A 7 6.01 18.73 -12.64
CA VAL A 7 7.12 19.70 -12.64
C VAL A 7 8.13 19.41 -11.52
N ALA A 8 7.68 19.03 -10.33
CA ALA A 8 8.56 18.70 -9.21
C ALA A 8 9.38 17.40 -9.40
N LEU A 9 8.94 16.51 -10.28
CA LEU A 9 9.52 15.18 -10.49
C LEU A 9 10.24 15.02 -11.83
N GLN A 10 10.03 15.91 -12.81
CA GLN A 10 10.60 15.82 -14.16
C GLN A 10 12.13 15.67 -14.20
N SER A 11 12.85 16.30 -13.28
CA SER A 11 14.32 16.23 -13.19
C SER A 11 14.84 15.17 -12.22
N LYS A 12 13.95 14.36 -11.62
CA LYS A 12 14.30 13.38 -10.58
C LYS A 12 14.13 11.95 -11.10
N THR A 13 14.99 11.06 -10.61
CA THR A 13 14.81 9.62 -10.81
C THR A 13 13.76 9.10 -9.84
N VAL A 14 12.63 8.63 -10.36
CA VAL A 14 11.50 8.09 -9.60
C VAL A 14 11.62 6.56 -9.53
N ALA A 15 11.54 6.02 -8.31
CA ALA A 15 11.61 4.57 -8.06
C ALA A 15 10.29 3.83 -8.35
N GLY A 16 9.18 4.56 -8.43
CA GLY A 16 7.83 4.08 -8.68
C GLY A 16 6.79 4.96 -7.95
N LEU A 17 5.51 4.62 -8.10
CA LEU A 17 4.42 5.22 -7.32
C LEU A 17 3.67 4.16 -6.51
N LEU A 18 3.13 4.56 -5.36
CA LEU A 18 2.19 3.76 -4.57
C LEU A 18 0.81 4.41 -4.65
N ASP A 19 -0.16 3.71 -5.23
CA ASP A 19 -1.57 4.09 -5.21
C ASP A 19 -2.32 3.27 -4.14
N ARG A 20 -2.73 3.97 -3.08
CA ARG A 20 -3.47 3.39 -1.93
C ARG A 20 -4.98 3.34 -2.13
N ILE A 21 -5.49 3.89 -3.23
CA ILE A 21 -6.92 3.89 -3.55
C ILE A 21 -7.17 2.90 -4.68
N ALA A 22 -6.29 2.90 -5.68
CA ALA A 22 -6.34 2.01 -6.85
C ALA A 22 -7.68 2.10 -7.61
N ASP A 23 -8.25 3.31 -7.66
CA ASP A 23 -9.44 3.60 -8.47
C ASP A 23 -9.03 3.70 -9.94
N GLY A 24 -9.56 2.78 -10.75
CA GLY A 24 -9.33 2.70 -12.19
C GLY A 24 -9.85 3.91 -12.98
N HIS A 25 -10.72 4.73 -12.40
CA HIS A 25 -11.29 5.90 -13.08
C HIS A 25 -10.67 7.23 -12.66
N SER A 26 -10.02 7.32 -11.49
CA SER A 26 -9.50 8.59 -10.97
C SER A 26 -8.02 8.55 -10.60
N THR A 27 -7.64 7.75 -9.61
CA THR A 27 -6.29 7.81 -9.01
C THR A 27 -5.26 7.15 -9.90
N LEU A 28 -5.56 5.96 -10.43
CA LEU A 28 -4.61 5.18 -11.20
C LEU A 28 -4.27 5.82 -12.56
N PRO A 29 -5.24 6.36 -13.34
CA PRO A 29 -4.92 7.13 -14.55
C PRO A 29 -4.04 8.36 -14.24
N THR A 30 -4.28 9.02 -13.10
CA THR A 30 -3.47 10.17 -12.67
C THR A 30 -2.04 9.76 -12.33
N CYS A 31 -1.85 8.68 -11.56
CA CYS A 31 -0.54 8.13 -11.24
C CYS A 31 0.25 7.74 -12.51
N THR A 32 -0.41 7.07 -13.45
CA THR A 32 0.23 6.65 -14.70
C THR A 32 0.64 7.84 -15.58
N ARG A 33 -0.19 8.89 -15.70
CA ARG A 33 0.19 10.13 -16.39
C ARG A 33 1.38 10.83 -15.72
N ILE A 34 1.39 10.91 -14.39
CA ILE A 34 2.53 11.51 -13.67
C ILE A 34 3.82 10.73 -13.97
N LEU A 35 3.80 9.40 -13.85
CA LEU A 35 4.97 8.55 -14.11
C LEU A 35 5.47 8.64 -15.55
N ALA A 36 4.56 8.78 -16.53
CA ALA A 36 4.92 8.91 -17.94
C ALA A 36 5.82 10.14 -18.21
N HIS A 37 5.78 11.15 -17.35
CA HIS A 37 6.60 12.37 -17.44
C HIS A 37 7.83 12.37 -16.52
N THR A 38 8.20 11.23 -15.94
CA THR A 38 9.34 11.12 -15.01
C THR A 38 10.42 10.19 -15.54
N ILE A 39 11.65 10.38 -15.06
CA ILE A 39 12.80 9.52 -15.37
C ILE A 39 12.82 8.38 -14.32
N GLY A 40 13.02 7.13 -14.74
CA GLY A 40 13.16 6.00 -13.80
C GLY A 40 12.15 4.88 -14.03
N ARG A 41 11.73 4.21 -12.96
CA ARG A 41 10.88 3.03 -13.04
C ARG A 41 9.42 3.42 -13.28
N ARG A 42 8.84 2.88 -14.34
CA ARG A 42 7.44 3.10 -14.73
C ARG A 42 6.51 2.07 -14.10
N LYS A 43 6.57 1.96 -12.77
CA LYS A 43 5.80 0.98 -12.01
C LYS A 43 4.92 1.66 -10.96
N VAL A 44 3.64 1.32 -10.97
CA VAL A 44 2.67 1.69 -9.93
C VAL A 44 2.36 0.45 -9.11
N ILE A 45 2.62 0.51 -7.81
CA ILE A 45 2.15 -0.50 -6.86
C ILE A 45 0.78 -0.06 -6.35
N THR A 46 -0.16 -1.00 -6.33
CA THR A 46 -1.56 -0.76 -5.98
C THR A 46 -1.99 -1.67 -4.84
N VAL A 47 -2.88 -1.18 -3.97
CA VAL A 47 -3.44 -1.99 -2.88
C VAL A 47 -4.62 -2.87 -3.34
N LEU A 48 -5.34 -2.45 -4.38
CA LEU A 48 -6.37 -3.25 -5.06
C LEU A 48 -5.87 -3.72 -6.42
N SER A 49 -6.56 -4.70 -7.01
CA SER A 49 -6.22 -5.18 -8.36
C SER A 49 -6.41 -4.04 -9.37
N PRO A 50 -5.39 -3.68 -10.16
CA PRO A 50 -5.54 -2.68 -11.20
C PRO A 50 -6.48 -3.18 -12.31
N PRO A 51 -7.16 -2.28 -13.04
CA PRO A 51 -7.99 -2.65 -14.18
C PRO A 51 -7.12 -3.24 -15.31
N ASN A 52 -7.69 -4.20 -16.04
CA ASN A 52 -7.01 -4.89 -17.14
C ASN A 52 -6.80 -4.01 -18.40
N SER A 53 -7.37 -2.80 -18.43
CA SER A 53 -7.31 -1.88 -19.56
C SER A 53 -7.39 -0.41 -19.11
N GLY A 54 -6.96 0.52 -19.96
CA GLY A 54 -7.03 1.97 -19.68
C GLY A 54 -5.80 2.58 -18.98
N LEU A 55 -4.72 1.80 -18.83
CA LEU A 55 -3.43 2.31 -18.34
C LEU A 55 -2.59 2.82 -19.51
N ALA A 56 -1.78 3.86 -19.24
CA ALA A 56 -0.79 4.32 -20.22
C ALA A 56 0.15 3.16 -20.59
N THR A 57 0.36 2.92 -21.88
CA THR A 57 1.03 1.72 -22.44
C THR A 57 2.42 1.46 -21.84
N GLU A 58 3.05 2.49 -21.31
CA GLU A 58 4.43 2.45 -20.83
C GLU A 58 4.54 2.28 -19.30
N VAL A 59 3.42 2.22 -18.58
CA VAL A 59 3.37 2.11 -17.12
C VAL A 59 2.75 0.78 -16.70
N GLU A 60 3.51 0.00 -15.92
CA GLU A 60 3.06 -1.26 -15.33
C GLU A 60 2.37 -0.96 -13.99
N ALA A 61 1.09 -1.30 -13.86
CA ALA A 61 0.43 -1.33 -12.56
C ALA A 61 0.36 -2.76 -12.05
N GLN A 62 0.83 -2.98 -10.82
CA GLN A 62 0.80 -4.28 -10.16
C GLN A 62 0.17 -4.15 -8.78
N ARG A 63 -0.73 -5.05 -8.44
CA ARG A 63 -1.14 -5.24 -7.05
C ARG A 63 -0.05 -6.00 -6.30
N LEU A 64 0.37 -5.48 -5.15
CA LEU A 64 1.33 -6.17 -4.29
C LEU A 64 0.71 -6.41 -2.93
N LEU A 65 0.67 -7.68 -2.52
CA LEU A 65 0.26 -8.07 -1.17
C LEU A 65 1.45 -8.65 -0.41
N ILE A 66 1.44 -8.50 0.93
CA ILE A 66 2.47 -9.11 1.78
C ILE A 66 2.58 -10.63 1.58
N PRO A 67 1.48 -11.40 1.45
CA PRO A 67 1.56 -12.82 1.11
C PRO A 67 2.34 -13.13 -0.18
N ASP A 68 2.30 -12.24 -1.18
CA ASP A 68 3.02 -12.43 -2.44
C ASP A 68 4.55 -12.26 -2.28
N LEU A 69 4.97 -11.68 -1.15
CA LEU A 69 6.39 -11.48 -0.84
C LEU A 69 6.99 -12.64 -0.06
N ILE A 70 6.19 -13.54 0.51
CA ILE A 70 6.67 -14.64 1.36
C ILE A 70 7.70 -15.49 0.60
N GLY A 71 8.86 -15.72 1.23
CA GLY A 71 9.98 -16.46 0.63
C GLY A 71 10.86 -15.64 -0.33
N THR A 72 10.59 -14.34 -0.50
CA THR A 72 11.46 -13.42 -1.25
C THR A 72 12.41 -12.67 -0.32
N LYS A 73 13.56 -12.21 -0.84
CA LYS A 73 14.47 -11.33 -0.09
C LYS A 73 13.81 -10.05 0.40
N THR A 74 12.80 -9.55 -0.33
CA THR A 74 12.04 -8.36 0.06
C THR A 74 11.29 -8.59 1.36
N TYR A 75 10.72 -9.78 1.55
CA TYR A 75 10.05 -10.14 2.80
C TYR A 75 11.02 -10.12 3.97
N ASP A 76 12.20 -10.74 3.83
CA ASP A 76 13.21 -10.76 4.89
C ASP A 76 13.67 -9.35 5.28
N ILE A 77 13.89 -8.48 4.29
CA ILE A 77 14.27 -7.08 4.52
C ILE A 77 13.17 -6.33 5.28
N VAL A 78 11.91 -6.47 4.83
CA VAL A 78 10.77 -5.80 5.47
C VAL A 78 10.59 -6.31 6.90
N HIS A 79 10.70 -7.62 7.13
CA HIS A 79 10.59 -8.19 8.48
C HIS A 79 11.71 -7.73 9.39
N THR A 80 12.96 -7.80 8.94
CA THR A 80 14.12 -7.33 9.72
C THR A 80 13.98 -5.85 10.10
N TRP A 81 13.54 -5.02 9.15
CA TRP A 81 13.28 -3.60 9.43
C TRP A 81 12.12 -3.43 10.41
N THR A 82 11.01 -4.15 10.22
CA THR A 82 9.82 -4.07 11.08
C THR A 82 10.17 -4.45 12.52
N ASP A 83 10.89 -5.55 12.72
CA ASP A 83 11.31 -6.01 14.04
C ASP A 83 12.15 -4.94 14.75
N LYS A 84 13.12 -4.36 14.03
CA LYS A 84 13.96 -3.28 14.57
C LYS A 84 13.14 -2.05 14.97
N GLU A 85 12.23 -1.59 14.12
CA GLU A 85 11.43 -0.38 14.43
C GLU A 85 10.39 -0.62 15.52
N LEU A 86 9.94 -1.87 15.70
CA LEU A 86 9.13 -2.26 16.86
C LEU A 86 9.94 -2.25 18.16
N GLU A 87 11.19 -2.73 18.13
CA GLU A 87 12.12 -2.67 19.27
C GLU A 87 12.47 -1.22 19.64
N ASP A 88 12.73 -0.38 18.63
CA ASP A 88 13.06 1.04 18.80
C ASP A 88 11.81 1.90 19.14
N GLY A 89 10.61 1.32 19.09
CA GLY A 89 9.33 1.99 19.40
C GLY A 89 8.93 3.08 18.38
N THR A 90 9.58 3.12 17.22
CA THR A 90 9.35 4.09 16.15
C THR A 90 8.19 3.68 15.25
N LEU A 91 7.89 2.38 15.15
CA LEU A 91 6.73 1.87 14.43
C LEU A 91 5.49 1.84 15.34
N ASN A 92 4.75 2.94 15.37
CA ASN A 92 3.45 3.02 16.04
C ASN A 92 2.29 2.90 15.04
N PRO A 93 1.32 2.01 15.27
CA PRO A 93 0.12 1.94 14.43
C PRO A 93 -0.63 3.27 14.49
N ASN A 94 -0.99 3.81 13.32
CA ASN A 94 -1.81 5.02 13.21
C ASN A 94 -2.92 4.78 12.18
N PRO A 95 -4.21 4.84 12.58
CA PRO A 95 -4.71 5.07 13.95
C PRO A 95 -4.35 3.95 14.92
N ASP A 96 -4.43 4.25 16.23
CA ASP A 96 -4.14 3.30 17.31
C ASP A 96 -4.85 1.96 17.08
N HIS A 97 -4.18 0.87 17.46
CA HIS A 97 -4.74 -0.46 17.32
C HIS A 97 -6.01 -0.64 18.15
N MET A 98 -6.95 -1.42 17.64
CA MET A 98 -8.17 -1.79 18.35
C MET A 98 -8.01 -3.21 18.88
N VAL A 99 -8.06 -3.40 20.19
CA VAL A 99 -8.09 -4.74 20.78
C VAL A 99 -9.52 -5.28 20.72
N ALA A 100 -9.79 -6.22 19.82
CA ALA A 100 -10.99 -7.04 19.89
C ALA A 100 -10.85 -7.96 21.12
N LYS A 101 -11.91 -8.08 21.92
CA LYS A 101 -11.98 -8.77 23.23
C LYS A 101 -11.33 -10.17 23.24
N SER A 102 -11.17 -10.78 24.41
CA SER A 102 -10.59 -12.14 24.50
C SER A 102 -11.44 -13.24 23.86
N GLY A 103 -10.79 -14.22 23.22
CA GLY A 103 -11.39 -15.49 22.79
C GLY A 103 -11.78 -15.59 21.30
N LEU A 104 -12.07 -16.81 20.85
CA LEU A 104 -12.29 -17.14 19.43
C LEU A 104 -13.41 -16.32 18.75
N ILE A 105 -14.44 -15.93 19.50
CA ILE A 105 -15.58 -15.13 19.02
C ILE A 105 -15.11 -13.75 18.52
N SER A 106 -14.04 -13.22 19.09
CA SER A 106 -13.49 -11.92 18.73
C SER A 106 -12.79 -11.92 17.38
N ILE A 107 -12.44 -13.10 16.84
CA ILE A 107 -11.94 -13.24 15.46
C ILE A 107 -13.03 -12.82 14.47
N GLN A 108 -14.26 -13.32 14.64
CA GLN A 108 -15.36 -12.96 13.75
C GLN A 108 -15.72 -11.48 13.86
N LEU A 109 -15.73 -10.92 15.09
CA LEU A 109 -15.92 -9.49 15.31
C LEU A 109 -14.83 -8.63 14.65
N GLY A 110 -13.58 -9.08 14.70
CA GLY A 110 -12.48 -8.42 13.99
C GLY A 110 -12.69 -8.43 12.47
N ILE A 111 -13.04 -9.58 11.90
CA ILE A 111 -13.35 -9.72 10.48
C ILE A 111 -14.51 -8.81 10.06
N ASP A 112 -15.57 -8.75 10.84
CA ASP A 112 -16.75 -7.93 10.54
C ASP A 112 -16.45 -6.43 10.63
N ASN A 113 -15.53 -6.01 11.50
CA ASN A 113 -15.06 -4.63 11.57
C ASN A 113 -14.15 -4.27 10.39
N MET A 114 -13.24 -5.16 9.97
CA MET A 114 -12.43 -4.96 8.76
C MET A 114 -13.31 -4.78 7.51
N ARG A 115 -14.36 -5.61 7.38
CA ARG A 115 -15.30 -5.57 6.24
C ARG A 115 -16.08 -4.28 6.09
N LYS A 116 -16.22 -3.51 7.17
CA LYS A 116 -16.88 -2.20 7.12
C LYS A 116 -15.96 -1.10 6.56
N CYS A 117 -14.70 -1.42 6.19
CA CYS A 117 -13.69 -0.47 5.68
C CYS A 117 -13.49 0.78 6.54
N VAL A 118 -13.88 0.74 7.82
CA VAL A 118 -13.86 1.91 8.72
C VAL A 118 -12.59 2.00 9.56
N SER A 119 -11.74 0.96 9.58
CA SER A 119 -10.52 0.98 10.37
C SER A 119 -9.28 0.91 9.50
N GLY A 120 -8.55 2.02 9.42
CA GLY A 120 -7.10 1.99 9.17
C GLY A 120 -6.32 1.44 10.38
N ALA A 121 -7.00 1.18 11.51
CA ALA A 121 -6.43 0.61 12.72
C ALA A 121 -6.21 -0.89 12.57
N ASN A 122 -5.09 -1.38 13.09
CA ASN A 122 -4.84 -2.81 13.27
C ASN A 122 -5.80 -3.37 14.33
N ILE A 123 -6.49 -4.47 14.02
CA ILE A 123 -7.31 -5.19 15.01
C ILE A 123 -6.46 -6.27 15.65
N VAL A 124 -6.20 -6.14 16.94
CA VAL A 124 -5.48 -7.12 17.75
C VAL A 124 -6.50 -8.01 18.44
N ILE A 125 -6.36 -9.33 18.32
CA ILE A 125 -7.22 -10.30 19.01
C ILE A 125 -6.36 -10.98 20.08
N SER A 126 -6.69 -10.75 21.34
CA SER A 126 -6.12 -11.53 22.44
C SER A 126 -6.82 -12.88 22.53
N LEU A 127 -6.06 -13.98 22.60
CA LEU A 127 -6.58 -15.32 22.85
C LEU A 127 -6.59 -15.65 24.33
#